data_AF-A0A2J4Y050-F1
#
_entry.id   AF-A0A2J4Y050-F1
#
_cell.length_a   1.000
_cell.length_b   1.000
_cell.length_c   1.000
_cell.angle_alpha   90.00
_cell.angle_beta   90.00
_cell.angle_gamma   90.00
#
_symmetry.space_group_name_H-M   'P 1'
#
loop_
_entity.id
_entity.type
_entity.pdbx_description
1 polymer ?
#
loop_
_entity_poly.entity_id
_entity_poly.type
_entity_poly.pdbx_seq_one_letter_code
_entity_poly.pdbx_strand_id
1 'polypeptide(L)'
;YQAALGRDADIVYDSIGVGASAGAKFSEINEDRKRENMNASRINYQRFNAGAGVNEPDYEYIGIPNKDFFANLKAQAWWLVADRFRNTFNAVKNGEQYPVDELISIDSSCPLLEKLKLELTTPHRDFDKNGRVMVESKKDLAKRDVPSPNVADAFIMAFAPTDTAMDIWEALGNS
;
A
#
# COMPACT_ATOMS: atom_id res chain seq x y z
N TYR A 1 15.32 4.35 2.62
CA TYR A 1 16.45 3.68 1.96
C TYR A 1 17.22 2.77 2.91
N GLN A 2 17.99 3.28 3.89
CA GLN A 2 18.80 2.40 4.78
C GLN A 2 17.98 1.34 5.52
N ALA A 3 16.77 1.70 5.99
CA ALA A 3 15.86 0.75 6.61
C ALA A 3 15.40 -0.38 5.68
N ALA A 4 15.30 -0.10 4.37
CA ALA A 4 14.93 -1.08 3.35
C ALA A 4 16.12 -1.99 3.04
N LEU A 5 17.32 -1.42 2.91
CA LEU A 5 18.56 -2.16 2.75
C LEU A 5 18.84 -3.15 3.89
N GLY A 6 18.67 -2.71 5.14
CA GLY A 6 18.87 -3.58 6.30
C GLY A 6 17.80 -4.68 6.47
N ARG A 7 16.73 -4.65 5.68
CA ARG A 7 15.62 -5.61 5.72
C ARG A 7 15.45 -6.40 4.42
N ASP A 8 16.34 -6.18 3.45
CA ASP A 8 16.21 -6.72 2.09
C ASP A 8 14.80 -6.46 1.50
N ALA A 9 14.34 -5.22 1.64
CA ALA A 9 12.98 -4.82 1.28
C ALA A 9 12.96 -3.81 0.13
N ASP A 10 11.88 -3.84 -0.63
CA ASP A 10 11.58 -2.85 -1.66
C ASP A 10 10.96 -1.58 -1.05
N ILE A 11 10.98 -0.49 -1.81
CA ILE A 11 10.41 0.80 -1.41
C ILE A 11 9.21 1.14 -2.29
N VAL A 12 8.01 1.18 -1.71
CA VAL A 12 6.85 1.80 -2.34
C VAL A 12 6.70 3.22 -1.79
N TYR A 13 6.49 4.21 -2.65
CA TYR A 13 6.35 5.61 -2.23
C TYR A 13 5.20 6.33 -2.94
N ASP A 14 4.48 7.19 -2.20
CA ASP A 14 3.47 8.08 -2.78
C ASP A 14 4.16 9.10 -3.70
N SER A 15 3.89 8.97 -5.01
CA SER A 15 4.44 9.86 -6.03
C SER A 15 3.65 11.16 -6.20
N ILE A 16 2.56 11.34 -5.46
CA ILE A 16 1.70 12.51 -5.55
C ILE A 16 2.15 13.60 -4.57
N GLY A 17 2.30 14.83 -5.09
CA GLY A 17 2.72 15.98 -4.30
C GLY A 17 4.20 15.91 -3.91
N VAL A 18 4.49 16.01 -2.61
CA VAL A 18 5.87 16.15 -2.09
C VAL A 18 6.76 14.93 -2.36
N GLY A 19 6.19 13.74 -2.62
CA GLY A 19 6.95 12.53 -2.90
C GLY A 19 7.37 12.35 -4.36
N ALA A 20 6.98 13.25 -5.28
CA ALA A 20 7.26 13.14 -6.71
C ALA A 20 8.76 13.02 -7.04
N SER A 21 9.64 13.66 -6.25
CA SER A 21 11.09 13.65 -6.47
C SER A 21 11.81 12.46 -5.81
N ALA A 22 11.15 11.65 -4.98
CA ALA A 22 11.79 10.59 -4.21
C ALA A 22 12.48 9.54 -5.09
N GLY A 23 11.87 9.20 -6.24
CA GLY A 23 12.43 8.23 -7.19
C GLY A 23 13.79 8.62 -7.76
N ALA A 24 14.00 9.91 -8.07
CA ALA A 24 15.29 10.40 -8.53
C ALA A 24 16.37 10.22 -7.46
N LYS A 25 16.03 10.50 -6.20
CA LYS A 25 16.97 10.34 -5.08
C LYS A 25 17.29 8.87 -4.81
N PHE A 26 16.31 7.96 -4.96
CA PHE A 26 16.56 6.53 -4.83
C PHE A 26 17.47 6.00 -5.96
N SER A 27 17.33 6.50 -7.19
CA SER A 27 18.24 6.18 -8.30
C SER A 27 19.66 6.62 -8.00
N GLU A 28 19.83 7.89 -7.60
CA GLU A 28 21.13 8.47 -7.26
C GLU A 28 21.85 7.65 -6.17
N ILE A 29 21.14 7.30 -5.08
CA ILE A 29 21.72 6.49 -3.99
C ILE A 29 22.11 5.09 -4.49
N ASN A 30 21.30 4.46 -5.34
CA ASN A 30 21.63 3.16 -5.92
C ASN A 30 22.89 3.23 -6.81
N GLU A 31 23.02 4.28 -7.62
CA GLU A 31 24.18 4.53 -8.49
C GLU A 31 25.45 4.83 -7.69
N ASP A 32 25.35 5.68 -6.68
CA ASP A 32 26.46 6.02 -5.78
C ASP A 32 27.01 4.78 -5.09
N ARG A 33 26.13 3.94 -4.53
CA ARG A 33 26.53 2.69 -3.87
C ARG A 33 27.20 1.71 -4.84
N LYS A 34 26.69 1.61 -6.07
CA LYS A 34 27.28 0.74 -7.10
C LYS A 34 28.66 1.23 -7.56
N ARG A 35 28.87 2.54 -7.57
CA ARG A 35 30.16 3.17 -7.87
C ARG A 35 31.19 2.93 -6.75
N GLU A 36 30.76 2.97 -5.49
CA GLU A 36 31.62 2.69 -4.33
C GLU A 36 31.93 1.19 -4.17
N ASN A 37 30.95 0.34 -4.47
CA ASN A 37 31.09 -1.11 -4.41
C ASN A 37 30.28 -1.76 -5.54
N MET A 38 30.98 -2.34 -6.53
CA MET A 38 30.34 -3.00 -7.68
C MET A 38 29.37 -4.12 -7.31
N ASN A 39 29.55 -4.74 -6.13
CA ASN A 39 28.71 -5.82 -5.63
C ASN A 39 27.58 -5.32 -4.70
N ALA A 40 27.37 -4.01 -4.59
CA ALA A 40 26.30 -3.46 -3.76
C ALA A 40 24.92 -3.83 -4.34
N SER A 41 24.09 -4.50 -3.52
CA SER A 41 22.70 -4.80 -3.88
C SER A 41 21.91 -3.51 -4.12
N ARG A 42 21.18 -3.48 -5.24
CA ARG A 42 20.26 -2.41 -5.60
C ARG A 42 18.95 -2.59 -4.84
N ILE A 43 18.40 -1.49 -4.32
CA ILE A 43 17.05 -1.50 -3.74
C ILE A 43 16.05 -1.17 -4.84
N ASN A 44 15.05 -2.03 -5.04
CA ASN A 44 13.96 -1.72 -5.95
C ASN A 44 13.02 -0.70 -5.29
N TYR A 45 12.44 0.14 -6.12
CA TYR A 45 11.48 1.12 -5.66
C TYR A 45 10.40 1.33 -6.72
N GLN A 46 9.17 1.50 -6.25
CA GLN A 46 8.00 1.68 -7.10
C GLN A 46 7.22 2.92 -6.68
N ARG A 47 6.76 3.65 -7.69
CA ARG A 47 5.82 4.75 -7.49
C ARG A 47 4.42 4.21 -7.21
N PHE A 48 3.79 4.71 -6.18
CA PHE A 48 2.36 4.57 -5.95
C PHE A 48 1.68 5.87 -6.35
N ASN A 49 0.75 5.80 -7.29
CA ASN A 49 -0.12 6.93 -7.62
C ASN A 49 -1.49 6.68 -6.99
N ALA A 50 -1.73 7.31 -5.84
CA ALA A 50 -2.98 7.17 -5.10
C ALA A 50 -4.24 7.52 -5.92
N GLY A 51 -4.10 8.42 -6.90
CA GLY A 51 -5.18 8.83 -7.79
C GLY A 51 -5.25 8.05 -9.11
N ALA A 52 -4.41 7.02 -9.31
CA ALA A 52 -4.49 6.18 -10.49
C ALA A 52 -5.80 5.38 -10.55
N GLY A 53 -6.12 4.90 -11.74
CA GLY A 53 -7.15 3.89 -11.93
C GLY A 53 -6.87 2.64 -11.10
N VAL A 54 -7.92 1.89 -10.80
CA VAL A 54 -7.85 0.63 -10.06
C VAL A 54 -7.01 -0.40 -10.81
N ASN A 55 -6.39 -1.31 -10.06
CA ASN A 55 -5.77 -2.51 -10.62
C ASN A 55 -6.86 -3.50 -11.05
N GLU A 56 -6.61 -4.22 -12.15
CA GLU A 56 -7.54 -5.18 -12.77
C GLU A 56 -8.98 -4.65 -12.88
N PRO A 57 -9.22 -3.59 -13.67
CA PRO A 57 -10.48 -2.84 -13.67
C PRO A 57 -11.72 -3.67 -14.03
N ASP A 58 -11.54 -4.73 -14.83
CA ASP A 58 -12.62 -5.62 -15.27
C ASP A 58 -12.78 -6.85 -14.37
N TYR A 59 -11.87 -7.09 -13.41
CA TYR A 59 -12.04 -8.16 -12.43
C TYR A 59 -13.11 -7.80 -11.41
N GLU A 60 -13.89 -8.79 -10.98
CA GLU A 60 -15.04 -8.57 -10.11
C GLU A 60 -14.66 -8.66 -8.63
N TYR A 61 -14.90 -7.57 -7.91
CA TYR A 61 -14.99 -7.57 -6.45
C TYR A 61 -16.45 -7.75 -6.06
N ILE A 62 -16.78 -8.83 -5.33
CA ILE A 62 -18.14 -9.17 -4.88
C ILE A 62 -19.21 -9.17 -6.00
N GLY A 63 -18.81 -9.55 -7.23
CA GLY A 63 -19.70 -9.55 -8.40
C GLY A 63 -19.88 -8.17 -9.06
N ILE A 64 -19.05 -7.18 -8.73
CA ILE A 64 -19.02 -5.85 -9.33
C ILE A 64 -17.61 -5.58 -9.87
N PRO A 65 -17.43 -5.15 -11.13
CA PRO A 65 -16.10 -4.82 -11.65
C PRO A 65 -15.37 -3.79 -10.78
N ASN A 66 -14.07 -3.97 -10.55
CA ASN A 66 -13.25 -3.10 -9.71
C ASN A 66 -13.40 -1.62 -10.09
N LYS A 67 -13.47 -1.31 -11.39
CA LYS A 67 -13.61 0.06 -11.92
C LYS A 67 -14.94 0.73 -11.57
N ASP A 68 -15.96 -0.09 -11.31
CA ASP A 68 -17.33 0.31 -10.98
C ASP A 68 -17.56 0.28 -9.46
N PHE A 69 -16.73 -0.43 -8.69
CA PHE A 69 -16.80 -0.44 -7.23
C PHE A 69 -15.88 0.62 -6.60
N PHE A 70 -14.61 0.70 -7.00
CA PHE A 70 -13.60 1.57 -6.40
C PHE A 70 -13.35 2.83 -7.24
N ALA A 71 -13.22 3.98 -6.59
CA ALA A 71 -12.97 5.24 -7.29
C ALA A 71 -11.53 5.39 -7.82
N ASN A 72 -10.56 4.78 -7.15
CA ASN A 72 -9.12 4.85 -7.47
C ASN A 72 -8.34 3.73 -6.79
N LEU A 73 -7.05 3.61 -7.14
CA LEU A 73 -6.14 2.60 -6.56
C LEU A 73 -6.01 2.70 -5.03
N LYS A 74 -6.01 3.92 -4.47
CA LYS A 74 -6.00 4.10 -3.01
C LYS A 74 -7.22 3.46 -2.36
N ALA A 75 -8.40 3.67 -2.92
CA ALA A 75 -9.64 3.09 -2.41
C ALA A 75 -9.59 1.56 -2.41
N GLN A 76 -9.16 0.98 -3.54
CA GLN A 76 -9.00 -0.47 -3.68
C GLN A 76 -8.02 -1.03 -2.64
N ALA A 77 -6.82 -0.44 -2.51
CA ALA A 77 -5.82 -0.91 -1.57
C ALA A 77 -6.30 -0.84 -0.10
N TRP A 78 -6.92 0.27 0.30
CA TRP A 78 -7.47 0.42 1.65
C TRP A 78 -8.54 -0.64 1.94
N TRP A 79 -9.39 -0.95 0.96
CA TRP A 79 -10.46 -1.92 1.13
C TRP A 79 -9.96 -3.35 1.24
N LEU A 80 -9.02 -3.75 0.38
CA LEU A 80 -8.45 -5.09 0.41
C LEU A 80 -7.72 -5.37 1.73
N VAL A 81 -7.04 -4.37 2.29
CA VAL A 81 -6.44 -4.48 3.63
C VAL A 81 -7.51 -4.58 4.72
N ALA A 82 -8.60 -3.80 4.62
CA ALA A 82 -9.71 -3.89 5.56
C ALA A 82 -10.37 -5.28 5.53
N ASP A 83 -10.53 -5.88 4.35
CA ASP A 83 -11.01 -7.25 4.19
C ASP A 83 -10.09 -8.25 4.90
N ARG A 84 -8.76 -8.12 4.75
CA ARG A 84 -7.80 -8.97 5.46
C ARG A 84 -7.91 -8.84 6.98
N PHE A 85 -8.09 -7.62 7.50
CA PHE A 85 -8.31 -7.42 8.94
C PHE A 85 -9.61 -8.06 9.42
N ARG A 86 -10.70 -7.92 8.64
CA ARG A 86 -11.99 -8.55 8.95
C ARG A 86 -11.87 -10.08 8.96
N ASN A 87 -11.25 -10.65 7.92
CA ASN A 87 -11.03 -12.09 7.81
C ASN A 87 -10.18 -12.61 8.97
N THR A 88 -9.12 -11.89 9.34
CA THR A 88 -8.28 -12.23 10.50
C THR A 88 -9.06 -12.16 11.81
N PHE A 89 -9.88 -11.14 12.01
CA PHE A 89 -10.74 -11.04 13.19
C PHE A 89 -11.69 -12.23 13.28
N ASN A 90 -12.38 -12.57 12.19
CA ASN A 90 -13.31 -13.69 12.13
C ASN A 90 -12.60 -15.03 12.36
N ALA A 91 -11.40 -15.22 11.79
CA ALA A 91 -10.60 -16.42 12.01
C ALA A 91 -10.22 -16.60 13.48
N VAL A 92 -9.76 -15.52 14.13
CA VAL A 92 -9.29 -15.55 15.52
C VAL A 92 -10.43 -15.60 16.53
N LYS A 93 -11.55 -14.90 16.27
CA LYS A 93 -12.64 -14.73 17.24
C LYS A 93 -13.82 -15.67 17.02
N ASN A 94 -14.12 -16.00 15.77
CA ASN A 94 -15.29 -16.80 15.41
C ASN A 94 -14.92 -18.21 14.92
N GLY A 95 -13.63 -18.50 14.71
CA GLY A 95 -13.14 -19.80 14.23
C GLY A 95 -13.38 -20.06 12.73
N GLU A 96 -13.73 -19.01 11.98
CA GLU A 96 -13.92 -19.08 10.53
C GLU A 96 -12.59 -19.40 9.82
N GLN A 97 -12.66 -20.08 8.68
CA GLN A 97 -11.49 -20.49 7.92
C GLN A 97 -11.33 -19.59 6.70
N TYR A 98 -10.13 -19.06 6.52
CA TYR A 98 -9.75 -18.25 5.37
C TYR A 98 -8.39 -18.70 4.82
N PRO A 99 -8.15 -18.57 3.52
CA PRO A 99 -6.82 -18.69 2.95
C PRO A 99 -5.81 -17.77 3.65
N VAL A 100 -4.58 -18.22 3.84
CA VAL A 100 -3.54 -17.45 4.56
C VAL A 100 -3.21 -16.13 3.84
N ASP A 101 -3.25 -16.16 2.51
CA ASP A 101 -3.07 -15.01 1.64
C ASP A 101 -4.27 -14.04 1.65
N GLU A 102 -5.34 -14.34 2.38
CA GLU A 102 -6.45 -13.41 2.68
C GLU A 102 -6.42 -12.88 4.13
N LEU A 103 -5.39 -13.23 4.90
CA LEU A 103 -5.21 -12.79 6.28
C LEU A 103 -4.14 -11.69 6.37
N ILE A 104 -4.05 -11.06 7.54
CA ILE A 104 -3.00 -10.10 7.88
C ILE A 104 -2.70 -10.14 9.38
N SER A 105 -1.43 -10.02 9.73
CA SER A 105 -0.98 -9.89 11.12
C SER A 105 -0.01 -8.73 11.24
N ILE A 106 -0.04 -8.04 12.38
CA ILE A 106 0.92 -7.00 12.70
C ILE A 106 1.72 -7.48 13.92
N ASP A 107 3.03 -7.57 13.75
CA ASP A 107 3.93 -7.91 14.85
C ASP A 107 3.80 -6.89 16.00
N SER A 108 3.59 -7.39 17.22
CA SER A 108 3.49 -6.59 18.43
C SER A 108 4.73 -5.72 18.72
N SER A 109 5.89 -6.08 18.16
CA SER A 109 7.14 -5.33 18.27
C SER A 109 7.26 -4.18 17.27
N CYS A 110 6.26 -3.97 16.42
CA CYS A 110 6.23 -2.85 15.47
C CYS A 110 6.39 -1.50 16.21
N PRO A 111 7.45 -0.70 15.93
CA PRO A 111 7.75 0.51 16.69
C PRO A 111 6.65 1.57 16.67
N LEU A 112 5.80 1.56 15.64
CA LEU A 112 4.71 2.52 15.45
C LEU A 112 3.32 1.89 15.61
N LEU A 113 3.21 0.75 16.30
CA LEU A 113 1.97 -0.04 16.38
C LEU A 113 0.76 0.79 16.82
N GLU A 114 0.86 1.53 17.92
CA GLU A 114 -0.27 2.31 18.46
C GLU A 114 -0.66 3.46 17.52
N LYS A 115 0.33 4.11 16.92
CA LYS A 115 0.10 5.15 15.91
C LYS A 115 -0.56 4.59 14.66
N LEU A 116 -0.10 3.42 14.19
CA LEU A 116 -0.68 2.72 13.05
C LEU A 116 -2.14 2.36 13.31
N LYS A 117 -2.47 1.80 14.48
CA LYS A 117 -3.86 1.49 14.87
C LYS A 117 -4.74 2.74 14.82
N LEU A 118 -4.30 3.83 15.47
CA LEU A 118 -5.03 5.09 15.47
C LEU A 118 -5.28 5.59 14.03
N GLU A 119 -4.22 5.67 13.23
CA GLU A 119 -4.31 6.18 11.86
C GLU A 119 -5.15 5.28 10.93
N LEU A 120 -5.11 3.94 11.08
CA LEU A 120 -5.95 3.02 10.31
C LEU A 120 -7.45 3.20 10.60
N THR A 121 -7.81 3.61 11.82
CA THR A 121 -9.20 3.85 12.23
C THR A 121 -9.69 5.28 11.95
N THR A 122 -8.82 6.15 11.43
CA THR A 122 -9.07 7.59 11.31
C THR A 122 -9.88 7.99 10.06
N PRO A 123 -9.51 7.57 8.83
CA PRO A 123 -10.22 8.03 7.63
C PRO A 123 -11.56 7.34 7.48
N HIS A 124 -12.58 8.10 7.08
CA HIS A 124 -13.88 7.56 6.77
C HIS A 124 -13.95 7.00 5.35
N ARG A 125 -14.89 6.09 5.16
CA ARG A 125 -15.38 5.70 3.83
C ARG A 125 -16.19 6.85 3.24
N ASP A 126 -15.92 7.18 1.99
CA ASP A 126 -16.61 8.21 1.22
C ASP A 126 -16.96 7.67 -0.18
N PHE A 127 -17.66 8.46 -0.99
CA PHE A 127 -18.07 8.09 -2.34
C PHE A 127 -17.75 9.18 -3.35
N ASP A 128 -17.34 8.78 -4.55
CA ASP A 128 -17.20 9.71 -5.66
C ASP A 128 -18.56 10.07 -6.28
N LYS A 129 -18.55 10.97 -7.28
CA LYS A 129 -19.79 11.42 -7.96
C LYS A 129 -20.55 10.30 -8.68
N ASN A 130 -19.88 9.18 -8.97
CA ASN A 130 -20.46 8.03 -9.65
C ASN A 130 -20.90 6.94 -8.64
N GLY A 131 -20.82 7.22 -7.34
CA GLY A 131 -21.21 6.28 -6.29
C GLY A 131 -20.15 5.21 -5.99
N ARG A 132 -18.93 5.36 -6.50
CA ARG A 132 -17.82 4.41 -6.25
C ARG A 132 -17.17 4.73 -4.92
N VAL A 133 -16.75 3.69 -4.21
CA VAL A 133 -16.18 3.83 -2.88
C VAL A 133 -14.80 4.52 -2.94
N MET A 134 -14.54 5.39 -2.00
CA MET A 134 -13.25 6.04 -1.82
C MET A 134 -12.90 6.22 -0.34
N VAL A 135 -11.64 6.57 -0.11
CA VAL A 135 -11.15 6.97 1.22
C VAL A 135 -11.27 8.48 1.34
N GLU A 136 -11.72 8.95 2.49
CA GLU A 136 -11.84 10.37 2.84
C GLU A 136 -10.59 11.15 2.37
N SER A 137 -10.83 12.26 1.66
CA SER A 137 -9.74 13.02 1.06
C SER A 137 -8.91 13.75 2.12
N LYS A 138 -7.65 14.06 1.81
CA LYS A 138 -6.80 14.91 2.69
C LYS A 138 -7.45 16.26 3.00
N LYS A 139 -8.25 16.80 2.07
CA LYS A 139 -8.97 18.06 2.27
C LYS A 139 -10.10 17.90 3.29
N ASP A 140 -10.80 16.78 3.29
CA ASP A 140 -11.91 16.52 4.21
C ASP A 140 -11.42 16.14 5.61
N LEU A 141 -10.33 15.38 5.70
CA LEU A 141 -9.60 15.19 6.96
C LEU A 141 -9.21 16.52 7.60
N ALA A 142 -8.61 17.43 6.82
CA ALA A 142 -8.22 18.75 7.31
C ALA A 142 -9.42 19.60 7.78
N LYS A 143 -10.60 19.48 7.14
CA LYS A 143 -11.83 20.15 7.61
C LYS A 143 -12.29 19.66 8.98
N ARG A 144 -11.95 18.43 9.36
CA ARG A 144 -12.24 17.84 10.68
C ARG A 144 -11.10 18.04 11.69
N ASP A 145 -10.09 18.84 11.35
CA ASP A 145 -8.88 19.05 12.15
C ASP A 145 -8.09 17.76 12.42
N VAL A 146 -8.18 16.83 11.46
CA VAL A 146 -7.52 15.52 11.53
C VAL A 146 -6.25 15.54 10.65
N PRO A 147 -5.07 15.23 11.21
CA PRO A 147 -3.84 15.18 10.43
C PRO A 147 -3.86 14.01 9.43
N SER A 148 -3.09 14.15 8.35
CA SER A 148 -2.95 13.09 7.34
C SER A 148 -2.36 11.80 7.95
N PRO A 149 -3.01 10.64 7.76
CA PRO A 149 -2.59 9.36 8.35
C PRO A 149 -1.45 8.73 7.55
N ASN A 150 -0.26 9.33 7.62
CA ASN A 150 0.87 8.98 6.75
C ASN A 150 1.47 7.58 7.05
N VAL A 151 1.41 7.11 8.29
CA VAL A 151 1.87 5.75 8.67
C VAL A 151 0.88 4.72 8.15
N ALA A 152 -0.43 4.97 8.26
CA ALA A 152 -1.44 4.10 7.66
C ALA A 152 -1.36 4.11 6.14
N ASP A 153 -1.27 5.27 5.48
CA ASP A 153 -1.10 5.33 4.02
C ASP A 153 0.15 4.55 3.57
N ALA A 154 1.27 4.65 4.28
CA ALA A 154 2.48 3.86 4.00
C ALA A 154 2.25 2.36 4.17
N PHE A 155 1.54 1.94 5.22
CA PHE A 155 1.16 0.55 5.44
C PHE A 155 0.28 0.04 4.29
N ILE A 156 -0.76 0.78 3.90
CA ILE A 156 -1.65 0.39 2.81
C ILE A 156 -0.92 0.27 1.48
N MET A 157 0.01 1.19 1.17
CA MET A 157 0.80 1.12 -0.06
C MET A 157 1.65 -0.15 -0.15
N ALA A 158 2.12 -0.69 0.97
CA ALA A 158 2.88 -1.94 1.00
C ALA A 158 2.02 -3.18 0.64
N PHE A 159 0.69 -3.07 0.73
CA PHE A 159 -0.28 -4.10 0.36
C PHE A 159 -1.07 -3.76 -0.90
N ALA A 160 -0.76 -2.64 -1.55
CA ALA A 160 -1.47 -2.25 -2.75
C ALA A 160 -1.24 -3.29 -3.86
N PRO A 161 -2.28 -3.65 -4.63
CA PRO A 161 -2.14 -4.49 -5.81
C PRO A 161 -1.48 -3.65 -6.92
N THR A 162 -0.19 -3.40 -6.76
CA THR A 162 0.67 -2.89 -7.81
C THR A 162 1.35 -4.07 -8.49
N ASP A 163 1.94 -3.89 -9.67
CA ASP A 163 2.52 -4.97 -10.48
C ASP A 163 3.71 -5.74 -9.84
N THR A 164 3.91 -5.61 -8.52
CA THR A 164 4.91 -6.32 -7.73
C THR A 164 4.87 -7.84 -7.92
N ALA A 165 3.70 -8.43 -8.15
CA ALA A 165 3.60 -9.88 -8.32
C ALA A 165 4.12 -10.39 -9.69
N MET A 166 4.01 -9.64 -10.79
CA MET A 166 4.48 -10.12 -12.09
C MET A 166 5.97 -9.81 -12.33
N ASP A 167 6.46 -8.65 -11.88
CA ASP A 167 7.87 -8.28 -12.08
C ASP A 167 8.84 -9.14 -11.25
N ILE A 168 8.41 -9.60 -10.06
CA ILE A 168 9.24 -10.46 -9.18
C ILE A 168 9.39 -11.86 -9.77
N TRP A 169 8.34 -12.45 -10.36
CA TRP A 169 8.43 -13.77 -10.98
C TRP A 169 9.19 -13.73 -12.31
N GLU A 170 9.09 -12.66 -13.08
CA GLU A 170 9.85 -12.48 -14.33
C GLU A 170 11.35 -12.24 -14.05
N ALA A 171 11.68 -11.57 -12.94
CA ALA A 171 13.06 -11.37 -12.49
C ALA A 171 13.70 -12.65 -11.89
N LEU A 172 12.90 -13.55 -11.29
CA LEU A 172 13.36 -14.83 -10.75
C LEU A 172 13.31 -15.99 -11.76
N GLY A 173 12.54 -15.86 -12.84
CA GLY A 173 12.42 -16.86 -13.90
C GLY A 173 13.45 -16.75 -15.03
N ASN A 174 14.25 -15.67 -15.04
CA ASN A 174 15.30 -15.39 -16.04
C ASN A 174 16.74 -15.45 -15.46
N SER A 175 16.94 -16.12 -14.32
CA SER A 175 18.26 -16.39 -13.73
C SER A 175 18.65 -17.85 -13.81
#